data_AF-A0A3C1FH38-F1
#
_entry.id   AF-A0A3C1FH38-F1
#
_cell.length_a   1.000
_cell.length_b   1.000
_cell.length_c   1.000
_cell.angle_alpha   90.00
_cell.angle_beta   90.00
_cell.angle_gamma   90.00
#
_symmetry.space_group_name_H-M   'P 1'
#
loop_
_entity.id
_entity.type
_entity.pdbx_description
1 polymer ?
#
loop_
_entity_poly.entity_id
_entity_poly.type
_entity_poly.pdbx_seq_one_letter_code
_entity_poly.pdbx_strand_id
1 'polypeptide(L)' 'MSTLYIREVPEDVAETLKERAAAQGQSLSAYVSAELSKIAARPTNGEVVARLRALDRAGSPSADEIVAAIQTGRR' A
#
# COMPACT_ATOMS: atom_id res chain seq x y z
N MET A 1 -8.33 17.33 3.83
CA MET A 1 -7.79 16.54 4.94
C MET A 1 -8.95 15.99 5.74
N SER A 2 -8.86 14.74 6.20
CA SER A 2 -9.81 14.13 7.14
C SER A 2 -9.16 13.98 8.51
N THR A 3 -9.97 14.07 9.57
CA THR A 3 -9.52 13.83 10.95
C THR A 3 -9.97 12.45 11.38
N LEU A 4 -9.05 11.67 11.96
CA LEU A 4 -9.32 10.35 12.51
C LEU A 4 -9.23 10.40 14.04
N TYR A 5 -10.24 9.88 14.73
CA TYR A 5 -10.22 9.70 16.18
C TYR A 5 -10.13 8.21 16.50
N ILE A 6 -9.04 7.79 17.15
CA ILE A 6 -8.80 6.40 17.54
C ILE A 6 -9.13 6.26 19.02
N ARG A 7 -9.99 5.30 19.35
CA ARG A 7 -10.41 4.98 20.73
C ARG A 7 -9.71 3.74 21.24
N GLU A 8 -9.62 3.62 22.56
CA GLU A 8 -9.10 2.44 23.25
C GLU A 8 -7.69 2.04 22.78
N VAL A 9 -6.82 3.04 22.56
CA VAL A 9 -5.39 2.77 22.30
C VAL A 9 -4.74 2.38 23.62
N PRO A 10 -4.13 1.18 23.72
CA PRO A 10 -3.39 0.79 24.91
C PRO A 10 -2.30 1.80 25.25
N GLU A 11 -2.10 2.07 26.54
CA GLU A 11 -1.16 3.11 27.00
C GLU A 11 0.28 2.82 26.54
N ASP A 12 0.71 1.56 26.60
CA ASP A 12 2.03 1.11 26.15
C ASP A 12 2.26 1.37 24.65
N VAL A 13 1.22 1.20 23.84
CA VAL A 13 1.24 1.53 22.41
C VAL A 13 1.36 3.04 22.22
N ALA A 14 0.58 3.84 22.96
CA ALA A 14 0.61 5.28 22.87
C ALA A 14 2.00 5.85 23.24
N GLU A 15 2.60 5.37 24.32
CA GLU A 15 3.95 5.75 24.74
C GLU A 15 5.00 5.38 23.69
N THR A 16 4.97 4.16 23.19
CA THR A 16 5.88 3.71 22.12
C THR A 16 5.79 4.62 20.88
N LEU A 17 4.58 5.03 20.48
CA LEU A 17 4.40 5.92 19.34
C LEU A 17 4.89 7.35 19.62
N LYS A 18 4.73 7.86 20.85
CA LYS A 18 5.27 9.16 21.27
C LYS A 18 6.79 9.16 21.22
N GLU A 19 7.45 8.14 21.75
CA GLU A 19 8.91 7.99 21.71
C GLU A 19 9.43 7.97 20.27
N ARG A 20 8.79 7.20 19.39
CA ARG A 20 9.17 7.13 17.97
C ARG A 20 8.96 8.44 17.22
N ALA A 21 7.89 9.17 17.55
CA ALA A 21 7.63 10.49 16.98
C ALA A 21 8.71 11.49 17.43
N ALA A 22 9.05 11.50 18.72
CA ALA A 22 10.10 12.35 19.29
C ALA A 22 11.48 12.04 18.68
N ALA A 23 11.82 10.76 18.50
CA ALA A 23 13.07 10.34 17.86
C ALA A 23 13.20 10.84 16.40
N GLN A 24 12.08 11.12 15.74
CA GLN A 24 12.04 11.66 14.37
C GLN A 24 11.81 13.17 14.31
N GLY A 25 11.74 13.86 15.46
CA GLY A 25 11.46 15.29 15.53
C GLY A 25 10.05 15.65 15.02
N GLN A 26 9.09 14.72 15.11
CA GLN A 26 7.72 14.89 14.64
C GLN A 26 6.74 14.98 15.81
N SER A 27 5.62 15.67 15.61
CA SER A 27 4.48 15.52 16.51
C SER A 27 3.91 14.11 16.40
N LEU A 28 3.27 13.61 17.47
CA LEU A 28 2.61 12.31 17.46
C LEU A 28 1.57 12.19 16.32
N SER A 29 0.79 13.25 16.09
CA SER A 29 -0.22 13.27 15.02
C SER A 29 0.41 13.19 13.63
N ALA A 30 1.52 13.87 13.39
CA ALA A 30 2.24 13.81 12.12
C ALA A 30 2.84 12.41 11.90
N TYR A 31 3.47 11.84 12.92
CA TYR A 31 4.05 10.51 12.87
C TYR A 31 2.99 9.44 12.57
N VAL A 32 1.90 9.40 13.35
CA VAL A 32 0.82 8.42 13.16
C VAL A 32 0.14 8.58 11.80
N SER A 33 -0.10 9.81 11.34
CA SER A 33 -0.66 10.06 10.01
C SER A 33 0.25 9.52 8.89
N ALA A 34 1.56 9.68 9.02
CA ALA A 34 2.52 9.13 8.08
C ALA A 34 2.51 7.59 8.09
N GLU A 35 2.46 6.96 9.27
CA GLU A 35 2.36 5.50 9.37
C GLU A 35 1.06 4.95 8.79
N LEU A 36 -0.08 5.59 9.05
CA LEU A 36 -1.36 5.24 8.42
C LEU A 36 -1.32 5.38 6.90
N SER A 37 -0.64 6.41 6.39
CA SER A 37 -0.44 6.60 4.96
C SER A 37 0.39 5.47 4.35
N LYS A 38 1.43 5.00 5.04
CA LYS A 38 2.23 3.84 4.59
C LYS A 38 1.40 2.56 4.54
N ILE A 39 0.53 2.35 5.54
CA ILE A 39 -0.39 1.21 5.57
C ILE A 39 -1.34 1.27 4.38
N ALA A 40 -1.94 2.44 4.11
CA ALA A 40 -2.88 2.62 3.02
C ALA A 40 -2.23 2.60 1.62
N ALA A 41 -0.93 2.88 1.51
CA ALA A 41 -0.24 2.95 0.22
C ALA A 41 -0.10 1.58 -0.47
N ARG A 42 -0.17 0.47 0.27
CA ARG A 42 -0.09 -0.89 -0.30
C ARG A 42 -1.47 -1.54 -0.31
N PRO A 43 -2.02 -1.87 -1.50
CA PRO A 43 -3.28 -2.59 -1.57
C PRO A 43 -3.13 -3.99 -0.97
N THR A 44 -4.18 -4.46 -0.33
CA THR A 44 -4.30 -5.84 0.13
C THR A 44 -4.37 -6.80 -1.07
N ASN A 45 -4.03 -8.07 -0.84
CA ASN A 45 -4.16 -9.11 -1.88
C ASN A 45 -5.60 -9.21 -2.43
N GLY A 46 -6.60 -9.02 -1.56
CA GLY A 46 -8.00 -9.02 -1.96
C GLY A 46 -8.33 -7.88 -2.92
N GLU A 47 -7.88 -6.66 -2.63
CA GLU A 47 -8.05 -5.49 -3.51
C GLU A 47 -7.31 -5.66 -4.83
N VAL A 48 -6.10 -6.23 -4.80
CA VAL A 48 -5.35 -6.54 -6.03
C VAL A 48 -6.13 -7.52 -6.90
N VAL A 49 -6.64 -8.62 -6.32
CA VAL A 49 -7.43 -9.62 -7.06
C VAL A 49 -8.72 -9.01 -7.61
N ALA A 50 -9.43 -8.22 -6.80
CA ALA A 50 -10.65 -7.53 -7.24
C ALA A 50 -10.36 -6.61 -8.43
N ARG A 51 -9.27 -5.82 -8.36
CA ARG A 51 -8.82 -4.97 -9.46
C ARG A 51 -8.47 -5.79 -10.70
N LEU A 52 -7.76 -6.91 -10.55
CA LEU A 52 -7.38 -7.78 -11.66
C LEU A 52 -8.57 -8.44 -12.37
N ARG A 53 -9.65 -8.71 -11.65
CA ARG A 53 -10.91 -9.24 -12.20
C ARG A 53 -11.72 -8.17 -12.92
N ALA A 54 -11.66 -6.92 -12.45
CA ALA A 54 -12.37 -5.80 -13.07
C ALA A 54 -11.68 -5.26 -14.32
N LEU A 55 -10.41 -5.59 -14.55
CA LEU A 55 -9.69 -5.19 -15.77
C LEU A 55 -10.26 -5.91 -16.99
N ASP A 56 -10.75 -5.12 -17.95
CA ASP A 56 -11.03 -5.61 -19.30
C ASP A 56 -9.72 -5.97 -20.00
N ARG A 57 -9.64 -7.20 -20.50
CA ARG A 57 -8.46 -7.76 -21.18
C ARG A 57 -8.71 -8.05 -22.66
N ALA A 58 -9.81 -7.57 -23.23
CA ALA A 58 -10.18 -7.86 -24.62
C ALA A 58 -9.10 -7.46 -25.65
N GLY A 59 -8.18 -6.55 -25.32
CA GLY A 59 -7.03 -6.18 -26.16
C GLY A 59 -5.66 -6.62 -25.65
N SER A 60 -5.60 -7.49 -24.63
CA SER A 60 -4.31 -7.97 -24.10
C SER A 60 -3.72 -9.06 -24.99
N PRO A 61 -2.38 -9.09 -25.19
CA PRO A 61 -1.72 -10.17 -25.92
C PRO A 61 -1.99 -11.52 -25.28
N SER A 62 -2.22 -12.52 -26.11
CA SER A 62 -2.25 -13.93 -25.71
C SER A 62 -0.88 -14.40 -25.22
N ALA A 63 -0.86 -15.50 -24.47
CA ALA A 63 0.39 -16.10 -24.01
C ALA A 63 1.33 -16.44 -25.18
N ASP A 64 0.77 -16.92 -26.29
CA ASP A 64 1.55 -17.30 -27.48
C ASP A 64 2.18 -16.08 -28.15
N GLU A 65 1.46 -14.97 -28.27
CA GLU A 65 2.00 -13.70 -28.79
C GLU A 65 3.13 -13.17 -27.91
N ILE A 66 3.00 -13.27 -26.59
CA ILE A 66 4.04 -12.87 -25.64
C ILE A 66 5.29 -13.74 -25.82
N VAL A 67 5.14 -15.07 -25.92
CA VAL A 67 6.27 -15.99 -26.10
C VAL A 67 6.97 -15.74 -27.44
N ALA A 68 6.21 -15.52 -28.52
CA ALA A 68 6.76 -15.21 -29.84
C ALA A 68 7.56 -13.89 -29.85
N ALA A 69 7.05 -12.86 -29.18
CA ALA A 69 7.76 -11.57 -29.05
C ALA A 69 9.09 -11.73 -28.29
N ILE A 70 9.11 -12.48 -27.19
CA ILE A 70 10.32 -12.75 -26.41
C ILE A 70 11.37 -13.51 -27.24
N GLN A 71 10.95 -14.50 -28.02
CA GLN A 71 11.86 -15.27 -28.87
C GLN A 71 12.48 -14.43 -29.99
N THR A 72 11.71 -13.50 -30.55
CA THR A 72 12.17 -12.58 -31.59
C THR A 72 13.25 -11.64 -31.07
N GLY A 73 13.08 -11.09 -29.87
CA GLY A 73 14.07 -10.17 -29.26
C GLY A 73 15.36 -10.83 -28.76
N ARG A 74 15.46 -12.16 -28.77
CA ARG A 74 16.67 -12.92 -28.40
C ARG A 74 17.56 -13.26 -29.60
N ARG A 75 17.13 -12.92 -30.82
CA ARG A 75 17.90 -13.06 -32.06
C ARG A 75 18.57 -11.75 -32.41
#